data_AF-A0A379VTX3-F1
#
_entry.id   AF-A0A379VTX3-F1
#
_cell.length_a   1.000
_cell.length_b   1.000
_cell.length_c   1.000
_cell.angle_alpha   90.00
_cell.angle_beta   90.00
_cell.angle_gamma   90.00
#
_symmetry.space_group_name_H-M   'P 1'
#
loop_
_entity.id
_entity.type
_entity.pdbx_description
1 polymer ?
#
loop_
_entity_poly.entity_id
_entity_poly.type
_entity_poly.pdbx_seq_one_letter_code
_entity_poly.pdbx_strand_id
1 'polypeptide(L)' 'MVGKVVLEMRDLGQEPKYIVIAGVLRTALANQRIQRSALEKQAMETVINALARS' A
#
# COMPACT_ATOMS: atom_id res chain seq x y z
N MET A 1 7.40 13.03 -4.05
CA MET A 1 5.96 12.80 -4.33
C MET A 1 5.19 12.22 -3.13
N VAL A 2 5.79 11.39 -2.25
CA VAL A 2 5.10 10.75 -1.10
C VAL A 2 4.50 11.74 -0.10
N GLY A 3 5.17 12.86 0.19
CA GLY A 3 4.70 13.82 1.19
C GLY A 3 3.38 14.54 0.87
N LYS A 4 3.05 14.71 -0.42
CA LYS A 4 1.80 15.37 -0.83
C LYS A 4 0.58 14.45 -0.63
N VAL A 5 0.74 13.18 -0.99
CA VAL A 5 -0.29 12.15 -0.87
C VAL A 5 -0.64 11.85 0.59
N VAL A 6 0.36 11.83 1.48
CA VAL A 6 0.14 11.60 2.92
C VAL A 6 -0.73 12.70 3.55
N LEU A 7 -0.58 13.94 3.08
CA LEU A 7 -1.36 15.08 3.59
C LEU A 7 -2.80 15.05 3.04
N GLU A 8 -2.98 14.85 1.73
CA GLU A 8 -4.30 14.77 1.10
C GLU A 8 -5.16 13.63 1.66
N MET A 9 -4.54 12.53 2.10
CA MET A 9 -5.26 11.36 2.61
C MET A 9 -5.55 11.44 4.11
N ARG A 10 -4.82 12.28 4.87
CA ARG A 10 -5.25 12.70 6.22
C ARG A 10 -6.60 13.40 6.16
N ASP A 11 -6.79 14.24 5.14
CA ASP A 11 -8.02 15.02 4.97
C ASP A 11 -9.23 14.14 4.57
N LEU A 12 -8.98 12.93 4.07
CA LEU A 12 -9.99 11.90 3.76
C LEU A 12 -10.38 11.02 4.96
N GLY A 13 -9.83 11.28 6.16
CA GLY A 13 -10.10 10.48 7.35
C GLY A 13 -9.32 9.17 7.41
N GLN A 14 -8.47 8.87 6.41
CA GLN A 14 -7.56 7.75 6.48
C GLN A 14 -6.39 8.08 7.38
N GLU A 15 -6.10 7.22 8.36
CA GLU A 15 -4.90 7.40 9.16
C GLU A 15 -3.65 7.31 8.27
N PRO A 16 -2.74 8.29 8.32
CA PRO A 16 -1.52 8.34 7.51
C PRO A 16 -0.72 7.04 7.47
N LYS A 17 -0.78 6.22 8.53
CA LYS A 17 -0.10 4.94 8.63
C LYS A 17 -0.59 3.91 7.60
N TYR A 18 -1.88 3.85 7.29
CA TYR A 18 -2.44 2.86 6.35
C TYR A 18 -2.07 3.16 4.90
N ILE A 19 -2.03 4.44 4.54
CA ILE A 19 -1.60 4.91 3.23
C ILE A 19 -0.14 4.56 2.98
N VAL A 20 0.72 4.81 3.97
CA VAL A 20 2.15 4.50 3.89
C VAL A 20 2.35 3.00 3.71
N ILE A 21 1.64 2.16 4.47
CA ILE A 21 1.71 0.70 4.34
C ILE A 21 1.25 0.25 2.95
N ALA A 22 0.11 0.72 2.47
CA ALA A 22 -0.39 0.38 1.13
C ALA A 22 0.57 0.84 0.02
N GLY A 23 1.19 2.02 0.16
CA GLY A 23 2.18 2.55 -0.78
C GLY A 23 3.47 1.72 -0.82
N VAL A 24 3.96 1.31 0.35
CA VAL A 24 5.13 0.42 0.46
C VAL A 24 4.83 -0.94 -0.18
N LEU A 25 3.65 -1.53 0.09
CA LEU A 25 3.26 -2.81 -0.48
C LEU A 25 3.10 -2.76 -2.01
N ARG A 26 2.52 -1.69 -2.57
CA ARG A 26 2.46 -1.50 -4.03
C ARG A 26 3.85 -1.38 -4.65
N THR A 27 4.74 -0.63 -4.01
CA THR A 27 6.13 -0.49 -4.47
C THR A 27 6.87 -1.82 -4.40
N ALA A 28 6.65 -2.59 -3.34
CA ALA A 28 7.19 -3.92 -3.16
C ALA A 28 6.71 -4.86 -4.27
N LEU A 29 5.40 -4.92 -4.54
CA LEU A 29 4.81 -5.75 -5.62
C LEU A 29 5.33 -5.38 -7.01
N ALA A 30 5.55 -4.09 -7.28
CA ALA A 30 6.09 -3.63 -8.56
C ALA A 30 7.58 -3.97 -8.74
N ASN A 31 8.30 -4.30 -7.67
CA ASN A 31 9.72 -4.65 -7.74
C ASN A 31 9.92 -6.07 -8.30
N GLN A 32 10.19 -6.15 -9.60
CA GLN A 32 10.46 -7.39 -10.33
C GLN A 32 11.79 -8.06 -9.97
N ARG A 33 12.72 -7.36 -9.28
CA ARG A 33 13.99 -7.95 -8.82
C ARG A 33 13.80 -8.96 -7.68
N ILE A 34 12.66 -8.92 -7.02
CA ILE A 34 12.31 -9.82 -5.92
C ILE A 34 11.24 -10.78 -6.42
N GLN A 35 11.62 -12.06 -6.59
CA GLN A 35 10.64 -13.12 -6.84
C GLN A 35 9.82 -13.36 -5.58
N ARG A 36 8.52 -13.44 -5.76
CA ARG A 36 7.53 -13.72 -4.72
C ARG A 36 6.66 -14.86 -5.19
N SER A 37 6.32 -15.75 -4.26
CA SER A 37 5.33 -16.78 -4.50
C SER A 37 3.96 -16.18 -4.84
N ALA A 38 3.09 -16.97 -5.46
CA ALA A 38 1.73 -16.56 -5.75
C ALA A 38 0.96 -16.20 -4.47
N LEU A 39 1.16 -16.97 -3.39
CA LEU A 39 0.53 -16.74 -2.09
C LEU A 39 0.92 -15.39 -1.49
N GLU A 40 2.20 -15.03 -1.54
CA GLU A 40 2.68 -13.74 -1.03
C GLU A 40 2.11 -12.56 -1.82
N LYS A 41 2.03 -12.68 -3.16
CA LYS A 41 1.42 -11.64 -3.99
C LYS A 41 -0.04 -11.42 -3.62
N GLN A 42 -0.81 -12.51 -3.51
CA GLN A 42 -2.22 -12.48 -3.14
C GLN A 42 -2.43 -11.89 -1.74
N ALA A 43 -1.58 -12.25 -0.78
CA ALA A 43 -1.64 -11.70 0.58
C ALA A 43 -1.40 -10.18 0.58
N MET A 44 -0.37 -9.70 -0.13
CA MET A 44 -0.08 -8.26 -0.24
C MET A 44 -1.20 -7.49 -0.93
N GLU A 45 -1.77 -8.02 -2.01
CA GLU A 45 -2.92 -7.42 -2.70
C GLU A 45 -4.15 -7.33 -1.79
N THR A 46 -4.41 -8.38 -1.01
CA THR A 46 -5.51 -8.40 -0.03
C THR A 46 -5.34 -7.30 1.01
N VAL A 47 -4.14 -7.12 1.54
CA VAL A 47 -3.84 -6.04 2.51
C VAL A 47 -4.01 -4.67 1.86
N ILE A 48 -3.49 -4.45 0.65
CA ILE A 48 -3.65 -3.16 -0.06
C ILE A 48 -5.13 -2.83 -0.25
N ASN A 49 -5.95 -3.83 -0.63
CA ASN A 49 -7.38 -3.66 -0.85
C ASN A 49 -8.14 -3.41 0.46
N ALA A 50 -7.76 -4.07 1.56
CA ALA A 50 -8.34 -3.83 2.87
C ALA A 50 -8.04 -2.40 3.35
N LEU A 51 -6.78 -1.96 3.22
CA LEU A 51 -6.34 -0.63 3.61
C LEU A 51 -6.93 0.51 2.76
N ALA A 52 -7.34 0.20 1.52
CA ALA A 52 -8.01 1.17 0.65
C ALA A 52 -9.50 1.37 1.00
N ARG A 53 -10.10 0.45 1.75
CA ARG A 53 -11.52 0.48 2.15
C ARG A 53 -11.73 0.98 3.59
N SER A 54 -10.66 1.05 4.36
CA SER A 54 -10.62 1.56 5.74
C SER A 54 -10.42 3.06 5.82
#